data_AF-A0A409V8P9-F1
#
_entry.id   AF-A0A409V8P9-F1
#
_cell.length_a   1.000
_cell.length_b   1.000
_cell.length_c   1.000
_cell.angle_alpha   90.00
_cell.angle_beta   90.00
_cell.angle_gamma   90.00
#
_symmetry.space_group_name_H-M   'P 1'
#
loop_
_entity.id
_entity.type
_entity.pdbx_description
1 polymer ?
#
loop_
_entity_poly.entity_id
_entity_poly.type
_entity_poly.pdbx_seq_one_letter_code
_entity_poly.pdbx_strand_id
1 'polypeptide(L)'
;LEISTDRIINQEATVWNVEEHRFTKSVEKDQQAREIAQSEMIPLEPTHLSFWTKFTELQLKMLMGKAEEMEHKYSTEPIEWPFMDKNVAYWMSPNSNAQIHLLGNPVIWYLGTLSVFGYSALLVFYLLRRRRGWFDLTT
;
A
#
# COMPACT_ATOMS: atom_id res chain seq x y z
N LEU A 1 11.07 -14.71 11.44
CA LEU A 1 12.32 -13.97 11.73
C LEU A 1 13.35 -14.99 12.13
N GLU A 2 14.53 -14.95 11.52
CA GLU A 2 15.64 -15.83 11.83
C GLU A 2 16.69 -15.05 12.62
N ILE A 3 17.26 -15.65 13.67
CA ILE A 3 18.30 -15.04 14.50
C ILE A 3 19.60 -15.81 14.24
N SER A 4 20.65 -15.09 13.84
CA SER A 4 21.96 -15.65 13.51
C SER A 4 23.09 -14.82 14.11
N THR A 5 24.21 -15.47 14.44
CA THR A 5 25.44 -14.79 14.86
C THR A 5 26.44 -14.81 13.71
N ASP A 6 26.77 -13.64 13.16
CA ASP A 6 27.74 -13.49 12.07
C ASP A 6 29.08 -12.93 12.58
N ARG A 7 30.16 -13.19 11.84
CA ARG A 7 31.51 -12.69 12.11
C ARG A 7 31.69 -11.23 11.67
N ILE A 8 30.88 -10.75 10.72
CA ILE A 8 30.91 -9.36 10.23
C ILE A 8 30.02 -8.50 11.13
N ILE A 9 30.62 -7.61 11.92
CA ILE A 9 29.92 -6.88 13.00
C ILE A 9 29.26 -5.57 12.50
N ASN A 10 29.77 -4.97 11.41
CA ASN A 10 29.35 -3.63 10.99
C ASN A 10 28.24 -3.70 9.93
N GLN A 11 27.00 -3.94 10.38
CA GLN A 11 25.80 -4.00 9.54
C GLN A 11 24.63 -3.30 10.26
N GLU A 12 23.71 -2.70 9.49
CA GLU A 12 22.50 -2.07 10.06
C GLU A 12 21.61 -3.07 10.81
N ALA A 13 21.58 -4.33 10.37
CA ALA A 13 20.81 -5.40 10.99
C ALA A 13 21.40 -5.91 12.33
N THR A 14 22.60 -5.47 12.71
CA THR A 14 23.28 -5.86 13.95
C THR A 14 23.06 -4.83 15.08
N VAL A 15 22.36 -3.73 14.80
CA VAL A 15 22.04 -2.70 15.79
C VAL A 15 20.81 -3.13 16.60
N TRP A 16 20.98 -3.25 17.92
CA TRP A 16 19.91 -3.60 18.85
C TRP A 16 19.59 -2.43 19.76
N ASN A 17 18.29 -2.14 19.94
CA ASN A 17 17.81 -1.21 20.94
C ASN A 17 16.95 -1.96 21.96
N VAL A 18 17.07 -1.63 23.24
CA VAL A 18 16.22 -2.20 24.30
C VAL A 18 15.00 -1.31 24.43
N GLU A 19 13.86 -1.77 23.90
CA GLU A 19 12.60 -1.03 23.97
C GLU A 19 11.91 -1.17 25.32
N GLU A 20 12.07 -2.32 25.99
CA GLU A 20 11.45 -2.61 27.28
C GLU A 20 12.45 -3.29 28.23
N HIS A 21 12.57 -2.78 29.46
CA HIS A 21 13.38 -3.38 30.50
C HIS A 21 12.54 -3.63 31.77
N ARG A 22 12.12 -4.88 32.00
CA ARG A 22 11.36 -5.28 33.19
C ARG A 22 12.26 -5.88 34.27
N PHE A 23 12.35 -5.22 35.43
CA PHE A 23 12.97 -5.82 36.61
C PHE A 23 12.00 -6.78 37.31
N THR A 24 12.37 -8.06 37.41
CA THR A 24 11.54 -9.12 38.02
C THR A 24 11.93 -9.47 39.45
N LYS A 25 12.95 -8.80 40.02
CA LYS A 25 13.46 -9.05 41.37
C LYS A 25 13.25 -7.85 42.30
N SER A 26 11.99 -7.52 42.61
CA SER A 26 11.67 -6.69 43.77
C SER A 26 10.87 -7.52 44.78
N VAL A 27 11.20 -7.38 46.06
CA VAL A 27 10.71 -8.24 47.15
C VAL A 27 9.25 -7.91 47.52
N GLU A 28 8.71 -6.81 47.01
CA GLU A 28 7.41 -6.27 47.41
C GLU A 28 6.56 -5.87 46.19
N LYS A 29 5.39 -6.49 46.03
CA LYS A 29 4.51 -6.34 44.86
C LYS A 29 4.03 -4.90 44.60
N ASP A 30 3.91 -4.10 45.66
CA ASP A 30 3.48 -2.70 45.56
C ASP A 30 4.59 -1.77 45.07
N GLN A 31 5.85 -2.06 45.44
CA GLN A 31 7.02 -1.37 44.88
C GLN A 31 7.20 -1.77 43.41
N GLN A 32 7.00 -3.05 43.10
CA GLN A 32 7.04 -3.57 41.74
C GLN A 32 6.03 -2.88 40.81
N ALA A 33 4.79 -2.65 41.24
CA ALA A 33 3.79 -1.97 40.41
C ALA A 33 4.15 -0.49 40.13
N ARG A 34 4.74 0.20 41.12
CA ARG A 34 5.21 1.59 40.96
C ARG A 34 6.45 1.67 40.06
N GLU A 35 7.37 0.73 40.21
CA GLU A 35 8.56 0.60 39.37
C GLU A 35 8.18 0.20 37.94
N ILE A 36 7.21 -0.72 37.73
CA ILE A 36 6.69 -1.08 36.42
C ILE A 36 6.07 0.14 35.74
N ALA A 37 5.22 0.89 36.44
CA ALA A 37 4.62 2.12 35.92
C ALA A 37 5.63 3.24 35.62
N GLN A 38 6.76 3.28 36.34
CA GLN A 38 7.88 4.19 36.05
C GLN A 38 8.82 3.67 34.95
N SER A 39 8.92 2.35 34.80
CA SER A 39 9.77 1.65 33.82
C SER A 39 9.10 1.38 32.48
N GLU A 40 7.80 1.67 32.35
CA GLU A 40 7.18 2.03 31.08
C GLU A 40 7.80 3.35 30.60
N MET A 41 9.10 3.31 30.32
CA MET A 41 9.90 4.36 29.70
C MET A 41 9.48 4.44 28.24
N ILE A 42 8.28 4.96 28.00
CA ILE A 42 8.12 5.82 26.84
C ILE A 42 9.16 6.92 27.06
N PRO A 43 10.16 7.10 26.20
CA PRO A 43 11.14 8.17 26.37
C PRO A 43 10.37 9.47 26.60
N LEU A 44 10.51 10.01 27.82
CA LEU A 44 9.77 11.21 28.25
C LEU A 44 10.16 12.42 27.40
N GLU A 45 11.35 12.36 26.81
CA GLU A 45 11.83 13.31 25.83
C GLU A 45 11.37 12.89 24.42
N PRO A 46 10.66 13.77 23.69
CA PRO A 46 10.28 13.50 22.33
C PRO A 46 11.55 13.30 21.48
N THR A 47 11.60 12.20 20.72
CA THR A 47 12.68 11.99 19.76
C THR A 47 12.62 13.05 18.67
N HIS A 48 13.59 13.96 18.66
CA HIS A 48 13.68 15.03 17.67
C HIS A 48 14.22 14.48 16.35
N LEU A 49 13.32 13.93 15.54
CA LEU A 49 13.62 13.54 14.16
C LEU A 49 13.27 14.70 13.22
N SER A 50 14.10 14.89 12.19
CA SER A 50 13.77 15.82 11.11
C SER A 50 12.50 15.37 10.39
N PHE A 51 11.67 16.33 9.98
CA PHE A 51 10.47 16.08 9.18
C PHE A 51 10.77 15.20 7.96
N TRP A 52 11.87 15.49 7.25
CA TRP A 52 12.25 14.75 6.05
C TRP A 52 12.60 13.30 6.34
N THR A 53 13.28 13.02 7.46
CA THR A 53 13.60 11.66 7.89
C THR A 53 12.33 10.86 8.16
N LYS A 54 11.36 11.45 8.88
CA LYS A 54 10.07 10.79 9.11
C LYS A 54 9.23 10.64 7.85
N PHE A 55 9.25 11.62 6.96
CA PHE A 55 8.55 11.55 5.69
C PHE A 55 9.11 10.42 4.83
N THR A 56 10.43 10.33 4.65
CA THR A 56 11.05 9.26 3.86
C THR A 56 10.83 7.89 4.47
N GLU A 57 10.92 7.77 5.80
CA GLU A 57 10.62 6.53 6.53
C GLU A 57 9.18 6.06 6.24
N LEU A 58 8.21 6.97 6.31
CA LEU A 58 6.81 6.67 6.04
C LEU A 58 6.58 6.26 4.58
N GLN A 59 7.15 6.99 3.62
CA GLN A 59 6.98 6.67 2.20
C GLN A 59 7.58 5.31 1.86
N LEU A 60 8.76 4.98 2.41
CA LEU A 60 9.38 3.67 2.22
C LEU A 60 8.54 2.56 2.85
N LYS A 61 7.96 2.78 4.03
CA LYS A 61 7.03 1.83 4.67
C LYS A 61 5.75 1.62 3.86
N MET A 62 5.20 2.67 3.26
CA MET A 62 4.02 2.55 2.37
C MET A 62 4.35 1.78 1.09
N LEU A 63 5.56 1.96 0.53
CA LEU A 63 5.99 1.27 -0.70
C LEU A 63 6.33 -0.20 -0.45
N MET A 64 7.06 -0.48 0.64
CA MET A 64 7.48 -1.84 1.01
C MET A 64 6.39 -2.60 1.78
N GLY A 65 5.39 -1.89 2.27
CA GLY A 65 4.21 -2.44 2.91
C GLY A 65 3.45 -3.28 1.91
N LYS A 66 3.70 -4.59 1.94
CA LYS A 66 2.84 -5.54 1.26
C LYS A 66 1.50 -5.50 1.98
N ALA A 67 0.47 -5.00 1.32
CA ALA A 67 -0.89 -5.41 1.68
C ALA A 67 -0.86 -6.93 1.67
N GLU A 68 -1.24 -7.57 2.77
CA GLU A 68 -1.33 -9.02 2.83
C GLU A 68 -2.03 -9.49 1.56
N GLU A 69 -1.42 -10.40 0.80
CA GLU A 69 -1.98 -11.02 -0.40
C GLU A 69 -3.17 -11.91 0.00
N MET A 70 -4.17 -11.30 0.63
CA MET A 70 -5.46 -11.89 0.87
C MET A 70 -6.15 -11.83 -0.48
N GLU A 71 -6.18 -12.97 -1.17
CA GLU A 71 -6.89 -13.13 -2.42
C GLU A 71 -8.37 -12.78 -2.21
N HIS A 72 -8.72 -11.49 -2.40
CA HIS A 72 -10.07 -11.05 -2.18
C HIS A 72 -10.92 -11.54 -3.35
N LYS A 73 -11.99 -12.28 -3.04
CA LYS A 73 -12.95 -12.86 -4.01
C LYS A 73 -13.52 -11.85 -5.03
N TYR A 74 -13.50 -10.55 -4.70
CA TYR A 74 -13.97 -9.46 -5.56
C TYR A 74 -12.84 -8.61 -6.16
N SER A 75 -11.59 -9.09 -6.09
CA SER A 75 -10.46 -8.44 -6.78
C SER A 75 -10.65 -8.57 -8.28
N THR A 76 -10.38 -7.48 -8.98
CA THR A 76 -10.39 -7.44 -10.44
C THR A 76 -8.98 -7.17 -10.93
N GLU A 77 -8.61 -7.85 -12.02
CA GLU A 77 -7.34 -7.57 -12.69
C GLU A 77 -7.50 -6.35 -13.60
N PRO A 78 -6.43 -5.55 -13.81
CA PRO A 78 -6.51 -4.35 -14.65
C PRO A 78 -6.99 -4.61 -16.09
N ILE A 79 -6.77 -5.84 -16.60
CA ILE A 79 -7.22 -6.26 -17.93
C ILE A 79 -8.73 -6.49 -18.01
N GLU A 80 -9.39 -6.73 -16.87
CA GLU A 80 -10.84 -6.97 -16.79
C GLU A 80 -11.62 -5.65 -16.73
N TRP A 81 -10.96 -4.53 -16.39
CA TRP A 81 -11.62 -3.23 -16.28
C TRP A 81 -12.23 -2.73 -17.59
N PRO A 82 -11.56 -2.82 -18.76
CA PRO A 82 -12.14 -2.37 -20.03
C PRO A 82 -13.43 -3.10 -20.42
N PHE A 83 -13.57 -4.37 -20.01
CA PHE A 83 -14.73 -5.22 -20.29
C PHE A 83 -15.78 -5.17 -19.18
N MET A 84 -15.42 -4.68 -17.98
CA MET A 84 -16.30 -4.61 -16.82
C MET A 84 -16.93 -5.99 -16.49
N ASP A 85 -16.14 -7.06 -16.61
CA ASP A 85 -16.61 -8.44 -16.46
C ASP A 85 -16.98 -8.78 -15.00
N LYS A 86 -16.34 -8.11 -14.04
CA LYS A 86 -16.53 -8.32 -12.61
C LYS A 86 -17.01 -7.04 -11.94
N ASN A 87 -18.00 -7.19 -11.05
CA ASN A 87 -18.48 -6.12 -10.18
C ASN A 87 -17.87 -6.25 -8.78
N VAL A 88 -17.76 -5.12 -8.09
CA VAL A 88 -17.26 -5.08 -6.70
C VAL A 88 -18.44 -4.82 -5.77
N ALA A 89 -18.71 -5.78 -4.88
CA ALA A 89 -19.75 -5.65 -3.86
C ALA A 89 -19.18 -4.88 -2.66
N TYR A 90 -19.79 -3.75 -2.30
CA TYR A 90 -19.37 -2.96 -1.13
C TYR A 90 -20.07 -3.38 0.15
N TRP A 91 -21.34 -3.72 0.04
CA TRP A 91 -22.15 -4.01 1.21
C TRP A 91 -23.26 -5.00 0.88
N MET A 92 -23.47 -5.93 1.80
CA MET A 92 -24.53 -6.92 1.74
C MET A 92 -25.25 -6.92 3.09
N SER A 93 -26.58 -6.76 3.08
CA SER A 93 -27.36 -6.80 4.32
C SER A 93 -27.38 -8.23 4.87
N PRO A 94 -27.17 -8.44 6.19
CA PRO A 94 -27.23 -9.77 6.79
C PRO A 94 -28.66 -10.31 6.93
N ASN A 95 -29.66 -9.42 7.00
CA ASN A 95 -31.06 -9.77 7.29
C ASN A 95 -32.02 -9.51 6.12
N SER A 96 -31.55 -8.82 5.09
CA SER A 96 -32.31 -8.51 3.87
C SER A 96 -31.47 -8.89 2.67
N ASN A 97 -32.08 -9.24 1.53
CA ASN A 97 -31.32 -9.55 0.31
C ASN A 97 -30.89 -8.28 -0.45
N ALA A 98 -30.68 -7.18 0.28
CA ALA A 98 -30.24 -5.90 -0.27
C ALA A 98 -28.71 -5.90 -0.42
N GLN A 99 -28.23 -5.48 -1.58
CA GLN A 99 -26.81 -5.46 -1.92
C GLN A 99 -26.46 -4.16 -2.64
N ILE A 100 -25.34 -3.56 -2.27
CA ILE A 100 -24.78 -2.37 -2.92
C ILE A 100 -23.55 -2.80 -3.69
N HIS A 101 -23.64 -2.69 -5.01
CA HIS A 101 -22.58 -3.02 -5.95
C HIS A 101 -22.08 -1.76 -6.65
N LEU A 102 -20.77 -1.66 -6.84
CA LEU A 102 -20.19 -0.70 -7.76
C LEU A 102 -20.26 -1.29 -9.17
N LEU A 103 -21.11 -0.68 -10.01
CA LEU A 103 -21.20 -1.01 -11.43
C LEU A 103 -21.25 0.30 -12.22
N GLY A 104 -20.36 0.43 -13.20
CA GLY A 104 -20.41 1.54 -14.16
C GLY A 104 -21.60 1.39 -15.11
N ASN A 105 -22.00 2.49 -15.76
CA ASN A 105 -22.97 2.38 -16.86
C ASN A 105 -22.29 1.66 -18.05
N PRO A 106 -22.77 0.47 -18.46
CA PRO A 106 -22.12 -0.30 -19.51
C PRO A 106 -21.98 0.47 -20.83
N VAL A 107 -23.02 1.23 -21.21
CA VAL A 107 -23.03 1.96 -22.48
C VAL A 107 -21.94 3.02 -22.52
N ILE A 108 -21.84 3.82 -21.45
CA ILE A 108 -20.84 4.88 -21.35
C ILE A 108 -19.44 4.29 -21.26
N TRP A 109 -19.29 3.21 -20.48
CA TRP A 109 -18.00 2.56 -20.29
C TRP A 109 -17.46 1.97 -21.60
N TYR A 110 -18.27 1.20 -22.32
CA TYR A 110 -17.88 0.63 -23.61
C TYR A 110 -17.58 1.70 -24.66
N LEU A 111 -18.36 2.79 -24.72
CA LEU A 111 -18.09 3.92 -25.61
C LEU A 111 -16.75 4.61 -25.25
N GLY A 112 -16.46 4.77 -23.96
CA GLY A 112 -15.19 5.30 -23.47
C GLY A 112 -14.01 4.41 -23.86
N THR A 113 -14.10 3.12 -23.57
CA THR A 113 -13.09 2.12 -23.94
C THR A 113 -12.85 2.09 -25.46
N LEU A 114 -13.93 2.08 -26.26
CA LEU A 114 -13.84 2.11 -27.72
C LEU A 114 -13.20 3.39 -28.25
N SER A 115 -13.50 4.54 -27.64
CA SER A 115 -12.88 5.83 -27.99
C SER A 115 -11.38 5.82 -27.75
N VAL A 116 -10.92 5.27 -26.62
CA VAL A 116 -9.48 5.14 -26.30
C VAL A 116 -8.77 4.23 -27.30
N PHE A 117 -9.35 3.06 -27.62
CA PHE A 117 -8.79 2.16 -28.63
C PHE A 117 -8.78 2.79 -30.03
N GLY A 118 -9.86 3.48 -30.41
CA GLY A 118 -9.96 4.19 -31.68
C GLY A 118 -8.91 5.30 -31.80
N TYR A 119 -8.73 6.10 -30.75
CA TYR A 119 -7.69 7.13 -30.71
C TYR A 119 -6.29 6.53 -30.78
N SER A 120 -6.01 5.46 -30.03
CA SER A 120 -4.71 4.77 -30.07
C SER A 120 -4.39 4.24 -31.48
N ALA A 121 -5.38 3.63 -32.15
CA ALA A 121 -5.23 3.15 -33.52
C ALA A 121 -4.95 4.29 -34.51
N LEU A 122 -5.70 5.40 -34.40
CA LEU A 122 -5.46 6.60 -35.20
C LEU A 122 -4.07 7.19 -34.92
N LEU A 123 -3.65 7.27 -33.67
CA LEU A 123 -2.34 7.78 -33.26
C LEU A 123 -1.21 6.94 -33.88
N VAL A 124 -1.29 5.61 -33.78
CA VAL A 124 -0.31 4.69 -34.41
C VAL A 124 -0.31 4.87 -35.93
N PHE A 125 -1.49 4.97 -36.55
CA PHE A 125 -1.62 5.22 -37.98
C PHE A 125 -0.96 6.54 -38.41
N TYR A 126 -1.22 7.63 -37.69
CA TYR A 126 -0.61 8.93 -37.95
C TYR A 126 0.91 8.91 -37.73
N LEU A 127 1.41 8.22 -36.70
CA LEU A 127 2.86 8.06 -36.49
C LEU A 127 3.54 7.29 -37.64
N LEU A 128 2.91 6.22 -38.13
CA LEU A 128 3.40 5.46 -39.29
C LEU A 128 3.39 6.29 -40.56
N ARG A 129 2.31 7.05 -40.81
CA ARG A 129 2.16 7.91 -41.98
C ARG A 129 3.17 9.06 -41.97
N ARG A 130 3.42 9.65 -40.79
CA ARG A 130 4.49 10.64 -40.58
C ARG A 130 5.89 10.07 -40.88
N ARG A 131 6.18 8.83 -40.46
CA ARG A 131 7.44 8.16 -40.83
C ARG A 131 7.58 7.92 -42.33
N ARG A 132 6.47 7.79 -43.07
CA ARG A 132 6.45 7.64 -44.54
C ARG A 132 6.49 8.98 -45.29
N GLY A 133 6.64 10.11 -44.59
CA GLY A 133 6.75 11.44 -45.18
C GLY A 133 5.42 12.09 -45.55
N TRP A 134 4.30 11.54 -45.09
CA TRP A 134 2.97 12.11 -45.31
C TRP A 134 2.55 12.87 -44.04
N PHE A 135 2.43 14.18 -44.15
CA PHE A 135 2.09 15.07 -43.03
C PHE A 135 0.62 15.49 -43.13
N ASP A 136 -0.26 14.82 -42.39
CA ASP A 136 -1.71 15.06 -42.46
C ASP A 136 -2.18 16.21 -41.57
N LEU A 137 -1.50 16.39 -40.44
CA LEU A 137 -1.75 17.46 -39.49
C LEU A 137 -0.67 18.51 -39.74
N THR A 138 -0.96 19.43 -40.66
CA THR A 138 -0.17 20.66 -40.79
C THR A 138 -0.46 21.54 -39.57
N THR A 139 0.55 21.76 -38.74
CA THR A 139 0.52 22.84 -37.73
C THR A 139 1.10 24.09 -38.35
#